data_AF-A0A1I1WWQ1-F1
#
_entry.id   AF-A0A1I1WWQ1-F1
#
_cell.length_a   1.000
_cell.length_b   1.000
_cell.length_c   1.000
_cell.angle_alpha   90.00
_cell.angle_beta   90.00
_cell.angle_gamma   90.00
#
_symmetry.space_group_name_H-M   'P 1'
#
loop_
_entity.id
_entity.type
_entity.pdbx_description
1 polymer ?
#
loop_
_entity_poly.entity_id
_entity_poly.type
_entity_poly.pdbx_seq_one_letter_code
_entity_poly.pdbx_strand_id
1 'polypeptide(L)' 'MASSPHISTSSAAVENWYESSYSKANGCVEVGSGRSTIGVRDSKLGRRGPVFGVSPAAWTAFTTALRGGRFE' A
#
# COMPACT_ATOMS: atom_id res chain seq x y z
N MET A 1 0.46 6.14 41.34
CA MET A 1 -0.10 5.32 40.25
C MET A 1 -0.18 6.20 39.02
N ALA A 2 0.85 6.21 38.19
CA ALA A 2 0.88 6.97 36.95
C ALA A 2 0.65 6.00 35.78
N SER A 3 -0.42 6.22 35.02
CA SER A 3 -0.76 5.42 33.85
C SER A 3 0.23 5.69 32.73
N SER A 4 1.02 4.68 32.35
CA SER A 4 1.88 4.72 31.16
C SER A 4 1.02 4.78 29.89
N PRO A 5 1.31 5.68 28.93
CA PRO A 5 0.71 5.61 27.61
C PRO A 5 1.36 4.45 26.86
N HIS A 6 0.72 3.29 26.86
CA HIS A 6 1.04 2.30 25.84
C HIS A 6 0.49 2.86 24.53
N ILE A 7 1.38 3.33 23.65
CA ILE A 7 1.03 3.53 22.25
C ILE A 7 0.69 2.13 21.72
N SER A 8 -0.60 1.80 21.71
CA SER A 8 -1.11 0.68 20.93
C SER A 8 -1.07 1.10 19.46
N THR A 9 0.10 0.99 18.85
CA THR A 9 0.19 0.98 17.39
C THR A 9 -0.48 -0.31 16.93
N SER A 10 -1.78 -0.23 16.69
CA SER A 10 -2.46 -1.13 15.78
C SER A 10 -1.76 -0.97 14.43
N SER A 11 -0.77 -1.81 14.13
CA SER A 11 -0.35 -2.01 12.74
C SER A 11 -1.59 -2.56 12.04
N ALA A 12 -2.32 -1.70 11.34
CA ALA A 12 -3.36 -2.16 10.43
C ALA A 12 -2.63 -3.02 9.39
N ALA A 13 -2.61 -4.33 9.62
CA ALA A 13 -1.90 -5.25 8.75
C ALA A 13 -2.48 -5.10 7.34
N VAL A 14 -1.59 -4.82 6.39
CA VAL A 14 -1.95 -4.78 4.98
C VAL A 14 -1.84 -6.21 4.46
N GLU A 15 -2.98 -6.76 4.05
CA GLU A 15 -3.13 -8.14 3.62
C GLU A 15 -3.60 -8.20 2.16
N ASN A 16 -3.82 -9.40 1.63
CA ASN A 16 -4.33 -9.62 0.26
C ASN A 16 -3.49 -8.93 -0.83
N TRP A 17 -2.18 -9.18 -0.82
CA TRP A 17 -1.24 -8.63 -1.79
C TRP A 17 -1.51 -9.17 -3.20
N TYR A 18 -1.62 -8.26 -4.17
CA TYR A 18 -1.77 -8.55 -5.58
C TYR A 18 -0.59 -7.98 -6.36
N GLU A 19 0.12 -8.84 -7.09
CA GLU A 19 1.18 -8.45 -8.02
C GLU A 19 0.61 -8.10 -9.40
N SER A 20 1.09 -7.03 -10.01
CA SER A 20 0.69 -6.64 -11.36
C SER A 20 1.03 -7.73 -12.39
N SER A 21 0.08 -8.11 -13.25
CA SER A 21 0.33 -9.03 -14.38
C SER A 21 1.26 -8.47 -15.46
N TYR A 22 1.62 -7.18 -15.38
CA TYR A 22 2.56 -6.52 -16.28
C TYR A 22 4.01 -6.54 -15.77
N SER A 23 4.29 -7.30 -14.71
CA SER A 23 5.63 -7.51 -14.15
C SER A 23 6.55 -8.30 -15.09
N LYS A 24 7.03 -7.65 -16.16
CA LYS A 24 8.23 -8.07 -16.91
C LYS A 24 9.49 -7.50 -16.25
N ALA A 25 10.66 -7.89 -16.75
CA ALA A 25 11.99 -7.74 -16.15
C ALA A 25 12.32 -6.41 -15.41
N ASN A 26 11.68 -5.28 -15.72
CA ASN A 26 12.16 -3.95 -15.32
C ASN A 26 11.21 -3.11 -14.44
N GLY A 27 10.12 -3.67 -13.89
CA GLY A 27 9.32 -2.94 -12.90
C GLY A 27 8.15 -3.75 -12.35
N CYS A 28 8.21 -4.13 -11.08
CA CYS A 28 7.15 -4.94 -10.45
C CYS A 28 6.61 -4.19 -9.23
N VAL A 29 5.30 -3.98 -9.21
CA VAL A 29 4.58 -3.44 -8.05
C VAL A 29 3.57 -4.45 -7.56
N GLU A 30 3.42 -4.53 -6.25
CA GLU A 30 2.32 -5.22 -5.62
C GLU A 30 1.56 -4.28 -4.68
N VAL A 31 0.24 -4.46 -4.64
CA VAL A 31 -0.68 -3.64 -3.86
C VAL A 31 -1.41 -4.54 -2.88
N GLY A 32 -1.43 -4.15 -1.61
CA GLY A 32 -2.17 -4.83 -0.57
C GLY A 32 -3.23 -3.91 0.06
N SER A 33 -4.22 -4.52 0.69
CA SER A 33 -5.33 -3.82 1.34
C SER A 33 -5.38 -4.10 2.84
N GLY A 34 -5.48 -3.05 3.64
CA GLY A 34 -5.76 -3.08 5.07
C GLY A 34 -6.98 -2.21 5.39
N ARG A 35 -7.46 -2.27 6.64
CA ARG A 35 -8.68 -1.55 7.07
C ARG A 35 -8.63 -0.04 6.82
N SER A 36 -7.47 0.59 7.00
CA SER A 36 -7.29 2.04 6.90
C SER A 36 -6.14 2.44 5.99
N THR A 37 -5.53 1.47 5.30
CA THR A 37 -4.29 1.68 4.56
C THR A 37 -4.24 0.77 3.34
N ILE A 38 -3.87 1.33 2.20
CA ILE A 38 -3.42 0.59 1.02
C ILE A 38 -1.90 0.60 1.04
N GLY A 39 -1.29 -0.58 0.95
CA GLY A 39 0.16 -0.72 0.88
C GLY A 39 0.60 -0.90 -0.57
N VAL A 40 1.69 -0.23 -0.94
CA VAL A 40 2.36 -0.41 -2.24
C VAL A 40 3.81 -0.75 -1.98
N ARG A 41 4.35 -1.77 -2.64
CA ARG A 41 5.78 -2.10 -2.57
C ARG A 41 6.31 -2.65 -3.88
N ASP A 42 7.64 -2.67 -3.98
CA ASP A 42 8.36 -3.36 -5.05
C ASP A 42 8.29 -4.88 -4.82
N SER A 43 7.69 -5.61 -5.76
CA SER A 43 7.50 -7.06 -5.65
C SER A 43 8.83 -7.82 -5.56
N LYS A 44 9.93 -7.28 -6.11
CA LYS A 44 11.25 -7.93 -6.10
C LYS A 44 11.86 -8.00 -4.71
N LEU A 45 11.49 -7.06 -3.84
CA LEU A 45 11.96 -7.04 -2.44
C LEU A 45 11.10 -7.93 -1.54
N GLY A 46 9.93 -8.36 -2.03
CA GLY A 46 8.97 -9.21 -1.34
C GLY A 46 8.57 -8.66 0.03
N ARG A 47 8.27 -9.56 0.98
CA ARG A 47 7.79 -9.19 2.33
C ARG A 47 8.76 -8.33 3.15
N ARG A 48 10.04 -8.26 2.76
CA ARG A 48 11.07 -7.46 3.44
C ARG A 48 11.22 -6.06 2.85
N GLY A 49 10.59 -5.80 1.70
CA GLY A 49 10.61 -4.50 1.05
C GLY A 49 9.86 -3.45 1.86
N PRO A 50 10.28 -2.17 1.78
CA PRO A 50 9.53 -1.07 2.38
C PRO A 50 8.13 -0.99 1.79
N VAL A 51 7.15 -0.71 2.65
CA VAL A 51 5.75 -0.51 2.24
C VAL A 51 5.43 0.97 2.27
N PHE A 52 5.04 1.52 1.12
CA PHE A 52 4.45 2.84 1.04
C PHE A 52 2.96 2.74 1.35
N GLY A 53 2.54 3.35 2.46
CA GLY A 53 1.15 3.35 2.92
C GLY A 53 0.40 4.59 2.48
N VAL A 54 -0.77 4.41 1.88
CA VAL A 54 -1.70 5.50 1.52
C VAL A 54 -3.09 5.24 2.07
N SER A 55 -3.88 6.30 2.27
CA SER A 55 -5.28 6.12 2.66
C SER A 55 -6.10 5.54 1.50
N PRO A 56 -7.16 4.74 1.78
CA PRO A 56 -8.04 4.23 0.74
C PRO A 56 -8.64 5.34 -0.14
N ALA A 57 -9.02 6.47 0.45
CA ALA A 57 -9.57 7.61 -0.28
C ALA A 57 -8.56 8.21 -1.28
N ALA A 58 -7.30 8.38 -0.86
CA ALA A 58 -6.24 8.88 -1.74
C ALA A 58 -5.95 7.88 -2.89
N TRP A 59 -5.93 6.59 -2.59
CA TRP A 59 -5.75 5.54 -3.60
C TRP A 59 -6.86 5.52 -4.65
N THR A 60 -8.13 5.65 -4.22
CA THR A 60 -9.26 5.77 -5.14
C THR A 60 -9.15 7.02 -6.01
N ALA A 61 -8.86 8.19 -5.41
CA ALA A 61 -8.72 9.43 -6.17
C ALA A 61 -7.60 9.33 -7.22
N PHE A 62 -6.46 8.76 -6.85
CA PHE A 62 -5.32 8.55 -7.75
C PHE A 62 -5.67 7.63 -8.94
N THR A 63 -6.27 6.47 -8.68
CA THR A 63 -6.61 5.50 -9.73
C THR A 63 -7.73 5.98 -10.66
N THR A 64 -8.71 6.73 -10.13
CA THR A 64 -9.72 7.42 -10.94
C THR A 64 -9.08 8.47 -11.85
N ALA A 65 -8.15 9.28 -11.33
CA ALA A 65 -7.43 10.27 -12.12
C ALA A 65 -6.57 9.64 -13.23
N LEU A 66 -5.88 8.54 -12.94
CA LEU A 66 -5.14 7.76 -13.95
C LEU A 66 -6.05 7.26 -15.07
N ARG A 67 -7.20 6.66 -14.72
CA ARG A 67 -8.17 6.17 -15.71
C ARG A 67 -8.73 7.30 -16.58
N GLY A 68 -8.82 8.51 -16.02
CA GLY A 68 -9.21 9.72 -16.73
C GLY A 68 -8.11 10.39 -17.55
N GLY A 69 -6.90 9.81 -17.62
CA GLY A 69 -5.78 10.37 -18.39
C GLY A 69 -5.19 11.66 -17.80
N ARG A 70 -5.38 11.93 -16.50
CA ARG A 70 -4.96 13.19 -15.88
C ARG A 70 -3.45 13.39 -15.79
N PHE A 71 -2.67 12.32 -15.90
CA PHE A 71 -1.22 12.31 -15.66
C PHE A 71 -0.39 11.96 -16.91
N GLU A 72 -1.03 11.99 -18.09
CA GLU A 72 -0.38 11.84 -19.40
C GLU A 72 0.00 13.20 -20.00
#